data_AF-A0A356FZI8-F1
#
_entry.id   AF-A0A356FZI8-F1
#
_cell.length_a   1.000
_cell.length_b   1.000
_cell.length_c   1.000
_cell.angle_alpha   90.00
_cell.angle_beta   90.00
_cell.angle_gamma   90.00
#
_symmetry.space_group_name_H-M   'P 1'
#
loop_
_entity.id
_entity.type
_entity.pdbx_description
1 polymer ?
#
loop_
_entity_poly.entity_id
_entity_poly.type
_entity_poly.pdbx_seq_one_letter_code
_entity_poly.pdbx_strand_id
1 'polypeptide(L)'
;MADKVVDLSLAKWGKTRTDGSVDWRRKQNIRMRHHSQVVVSLKVLLPSLAAVLIGLVILWPQLQARQDEAISIVSEDTAPQDQVMINPRFFTVDDKGERLNMSAENAYELPGDTRRIRLNQVKADILSKDDRFFALDAEHAVYAQSADSIDLSGAVNLYSEDGYELNTTQASIDLKTQNIAGRAETFVRPPAGTATSQGFQILNNGKLIRLTGKTRAVFYPDRKDGQ
;
A
#
# COMPACT_ATOMS: atom_id res chain seq x y z
N MET A 1 7.27 121.35 22.01
CA MET A 1 5.91 121.88 21.82
C MET A 1 5.89 122.66 20.52
N ALA A 2 5.23 122.15 19.49
CA ALA A 2 4.62 122.91 18.39
C ALA A 2 4.19 121.88 17.35
N ASP A 3 2.93 121.52 17.50
CA ASP A 3 2.10 120.75 16.61
C ASP A 3 2.12 121.34 15.20
N LYS A 4 2.29 120.49 14.19
CA LYS A 4 2.01 120.87 12.79
C LYS A 4 1.28 119.73 12.12
N VAL A 5 -0.02 119.70 12.41
CA VAL A 5 -1.04 119.09 11.60
C VAL A 5 -0.94 119.67 10.18
N VAL A 6 -0.69 118.79 9.20
CA VAL A 6 -1.09 119.01 7.82
C VAL A 6 -1.89 117.78 7.41
N ASP A 7 -3.15 118.05 7.14
CA ASP A 7 -4.18 117.11 6.77
C ASP A 7 -4.32 117.06 5.24
N LEU A 8 -5.00 116.00 4.81
CA LEU A 8 -5.74 115.84 3.58
C LEU A 8 -5.02 115.25 2.36
N SER A 9 -5.23 113.94 2.27
CA SER A 9 -6.10 113.37 1.24
C SER A 9 -5.80 113.81 -0.19
N LEU A 10 -5.10 112.95 -0.94
CA LEU A 10 -5.33 112.69 -2.36
C LEU A 10 -4.41 111.54 -2.79
N ALA A 11 -4.75 110.33 -2.36
CA ALA A 11 -4.21 109.12 -2.98
C ALA A 11 -5.33 108.08 -3.04
N LYS A 12 -6.20 108.27 -4.03
CA LYS A 12 -7.12 107.24 -4.48
C LYS A 12 -6.32 106.18 -5.23
N TRP A 13 -6.63 104.93 -4.87
CA TRP A 13 -6.69 103.73 -5.71
C TRP A 13 -5.48 102.80 -5.77
N GLY A 14 -5.74 101.61 -5.22
CA GLY A 14 -5.03 100.38 -5.51
C GLY A 14 -5.41 99.30 -4.50
N LYS A 15 -6.50 98.57 -4.75
CA LYS A 15 -6.84 97.35 -4.00
C LYS A 15 -5.70 96.35 -4.16
N THR A 16 -4.78 96.26 -3.20
CA THR A 16 -3.97 95.06 -3.05
C THR A 16 -4.81 94.03 -2.31
N ARG A 17 -5.67 93.36 -3.09
CA ARG A 17 -6.15 92.02 -2.73
C ARG A 17 -4.90 91.16 -2.52
N THR A 18 -4.56 90.88 -1.27
CA THR A 18 -3.76 89.71 -0.90
C THR A 18 -4.65 88.49 -1.06
N ASP A 19 -4.93 88.14 -2.33
CA ASP A 19 -5.54 86.88 -2.73
C ASP A 19 -4.41 85.96 -3.20
N GLY A 20 -3.95 85.11 -2.30
CA GLY A 20 -2.89 84.13 -2.56
C GLY A 20 -2.81 83.05 -1.48
N SER A 21 -3.81 82.94 -0.61
CA SER A 21 -3.87 81.97 0.49
C SER A 21 -4.50 80.63 0.08
N VAL A 22 -4.46 80.26 -1.20
CA VAL A 22 -5.06 79.01 -1.70
C VAL A 22 -4.22 78.28 -2.77
N ASP A 23 -2.89 78.34 -2.71
CA ASP A 23 -2.03 77.62 -3.67
C ASP A 23 -1.26 76.41 -3.13
N TRP A 24 -1.41 76.02 -1.86
CA TRP A 24 -0.73 74.79 -1.36
C TRP A 24 -1.57 73.50 -1.48
N ARG A 25 -2.80 73.57 -1.99
CA ARG A 25 -3.75 72.44 -1.90
C ARG A 25 -4.10 71.73 -3.22
N ARG A 26 -3.39 72.00 -4.32
CA ARG A 26 -3.62 71.30 -5.59
C ARG A 26 -2.33 70.95 -6.32
N LYS A 27 -1.59 69.95 -5.82
CA LYS A 27 -0.73 69.11 -6.68
C LYS A 27 -0.25 67.82 -6.01
N GLN A 28 -1.18 67.11 -5.36
CA GLN A 28 -1.01 65.69 -5.08
C GLN A 28 -2.27 64.96 -5.53
N ASN A 29 -2.33 64.59 -6.81
CA ASN A 29 -3.08 63.42 -7.31
C ASN A 29 -3.17 63.44 -8.85
N ILE A 30 -2.05 63.40 -9.56
CA ILE A 30 -2.04 62.91 -10.96
C ILE A 30 -0.79 62.08 -11.18
N ARG A 31 -0.65 61.00 -10.42
CA ARG A 31 0.16 59.83 -10.75
C ARG A 31 -0.42 58.63 -10.03
N MET A 32 -1.56 58.11 -10.46
CA MET A 32 -2.03 56.76 -10.08
C MET A 32 -3.35 56.41 -10.80
N ARG A 33 -3.38 56.46 -12.13
CA ARG A 33 -4.49 55.87 -12.92
C ARG A 33 -4.13 54.55 -13.61
N HIS A 34 -2.85 54.20 -13.70
CA HIS A 34 -2.41 52.89 -14.22
C HIS A 34 -2.20 51.81 -13.14
N HIS A 35 -2.18 52.17 -11.86
CA HIS A 35 -2.08 51.18 -10.76
C HIS A 35 -3.44 50.59 -10.34
N SER A 36 -4.55 51.21 -10.76
CA SER A 36 -5.90 50.78 -10.35
C SER A 36 -6.40 49.54 -11.08
N GLN A 37 -5.92 49.25 -12.29
CA GLN A 37 -6.37 48.09 -13.07
C GLN A 37 -5.56 46.84 -12.77
N VAL A 38 -4.24 46.99 -12.52
CA VAL A 38 -3.35 45.88 -12.17
C VAL A 38 -3.73 45.24 -10.83
N VAL A 39 -4.11 46.07 -9.85
CA VAL A 39 -4.54 45.57 -8.53
C VAL A 39 -5.90 44.87 -8.61
N VAL A 40 -6.82 45.36 -9.45
CA VAL A 40 -8.13 44.71 -9.66
C VAL A 40 -7.98 43.39 -10.43
N SER A 41 -7.12 43.32 -11.45
CA SER A 41 -6.83 42.06 -12.14
C SER A 41 -6.17 41.05 -11.20
N LEU A 42 -5.23 41.48 -10.36
CA LEU A 42 -4.56 40.58 -9.40
C LEU A 42 -5.54 40.04 -8.35
N LYS A 43 -6.55 40.82 -7.96
CA LYS A 43 -7.60 40.42 -7.00
C LYS A 43 -8.54 39.33 -7.53
N VAL A 44 -8.63 39.15 -8.85
CA VAL A 44 -9.45 38.10 -9.51
C VAL A 44 -8.58 36.94 -10.00
N LEU A 45 -7.38 37.22 -10.47
CA LEU A 45 -6.47 36.23 -11.05
C LEU A 45 -5.89 35.29 -9.99
N LEU A 46 -5.60 35.79 -8.79
CA LEU A 46 -5.14 34.99 -7.66
C LEU A 46 -6.15 33.91 -7.22
N PRO A 47 -7.42 34.23 -6.90
CA PRO A 47 -8.38 33.21 -6.50
C PRO A 47 -8.74 32.27 -7.66
N SER A 48 -8.73 32.74 -8.92
CA SER A 48 -8.95 31.88 -10.08
C SER A 48 -7.83 30.85 -10.25
N LEU A 49 -6.56 31.25 -10.10
CA LEU A 49 -5.43 30.33 -10.16
C LEU A 49 -5.48 29.29 -9.03
N ALA A 50 -5.85 29.73 -7.82
CA ALA A 50 -6.04 28.82 -6.70
C ALA A 50 -7.15 27.78 -6.97
N ALA A 51 -8.28 28.21 -7.53
CA ALA A 51 -9.38 27.30 -7.90
C ALA A 51 -8.94 26.27 -8.96
N VAL A 52 -8.14 26.67 -9.94
CA VAL A 52 -7.58 25.76 -10.96
C VAL A 52 -6.63 24.74 -10.32
N LEU A 53 -5.73 25.16 -9.43
CA LEU A 53 -4.82 24.25 -8.74
C LEU A 53 -5.56 23.25 -7.85
N ILE A 54 -6.58 23.69 -7.12
CA ILE A 54 -7.44 22.81 -6.31
C ILE A 54 -8.16 21.79 -7.21
N GLY A 55 -8.73 22.25 -8.33
CA GLY A 55 -9.35 21.36 -9.31
C GLY A 55 -8.37 20.32 -9.86
N LEU A 56 -7.12 20.71 -10.14
CA LEU A 56 -6.09 19.81 -10.63
C LEU A 56 -5.74 18.73 -9.59
N VAL A 57 -5.61 19.08 -8.32
CA VAL A 57 -5.35 18.10 -7.23
C VAL A 57 -6.50 17.11 -7.09
N ILE A 58 -7.75 17.57 -7.19
CA ILE A 58 -8.94 16.71 -7.11
C ILE A 58 -9.04 15.77 -8.31
N LEU A 59 -8.64 16.24 -9.51
CA LEU A 59 -8.68 15.46 -10.75
C LEU A 59 -7.45 14.55 -10.93
N TRP A 60 -6.35 14.81 -10.23
CA TRP A 60 -5.10 14.03 -10.28
C TRP A 60 -5.27 12.51 -10.06
N PRO A 61 -6.01 12.02 -9.04
CA PRO A 61 -6.15 10.58 -8.80
C PRO A 61 -6.87 9.85 -9.94
N GLN A 62 -7.75 10.52 -10.69
CA GLN A 62 -8.46 9.89 -11.82
C GLN A 62 -7.55 9.65 -13.03
N LEU A 63 -6.43 10.36 -13.13
CA LEU A 63 -5.45 10.20 -14.19
C LEU A 63 -4.43 9.08 -13.88
N GLN A 64 -4.16 8.81 -12.60
CA GLN A 64 -3.35 7.68 -12.15
C GLN A 64 -4.12 6.36 -12.21
N ALA A 65 -5.42 6.36 -11.86
CA ALA A 65 -6.27 5.17 -11.86
C ALA A 65 -6.45 4.49 -13.24
N ARG A 66 -5.93 5.07 -14.34
CA ARG A 66 -5.98 4.48 -15.69
C ARG A 66 -4.66 3.88 -16.18
N GLN A 67 -3.59 3.90 -15.37
CA GLN A 67 -2.25 3.46 -15.80
C GLN A 67 -1.75 2.19 -15.08
N ASP A 68 -2.46 1.67 -14.08
CA ASP A 68 -1.95 0.58 -13.23
C ASP A 68 -2.27 -0.85 -13.69
N GLU A 69 -2.77 -1.06 -14.92
CA GLU A 69 -3.02 -2.43 -15.43
C GLU A 69 -1.81 -3.13 -16.06
N ALA A 70 -0.64 -2.50 -16.15
CA ALA A 70 0.54 -3.20 -16.61
C ALA A 70 1.80 -2.57 -16.04
N ILE A 71 2.48 -3.30 -15.15
CA ILE A 71 3.92 -3.61 -15.20
C ILE A 71 4.37 -4.05 -13.79
N SER A 72 4.56 -5.36 -13.64
CA SER A 72 5.33 -5.95 -12.56
C SER A 72 6.81 -5.75 -12.86
N ILE A 73 7.43 -4.68 -12.34
CA ILE A 73 8.89 -4.57 -12.27
C ILE A 73 9.30 -4.86 -10.82
N VAL A 74 9.97 -5.99 -10.69
CA VAL A 74 10.85 -6.35 -9.57
C VAL A 74 11.68 -5.12 -9.20
N SER A 75 11.35 -4.50 -8.08
CA SER A 75 12.19 -3.46 -7.48
C SER A 75 12.82 -4.07 -6.25
N GLU A 76 14.13 -4.23 -6.39
CA GLU A 76 15.11 -4.66 -5.41
C GLU A 76 15.01 -3.83 -4.12
N ASP A 77 15.05 -4.56 -3.02
CA ASP A 77 15.22 -4.17 -1.61
C ASP A 77 15.42 -2.68 -1.29
N THR A 78 14.33 -2.02 -0.88
CA THR A 78 14.37 -1.14 0.28
C THR A 78 13.00 -1.20 0.96
N ALA A 79 12.73 -2.31 1.65
CA ALA A 79 11.72 -2.26 2.71
C ALA A 79 12.21 -1.23 3.74
N PRO A 80 11.36 -0.32 4.25
CA PRO A 80 11.74 0.55 5.36
C PRO A 80 12.24 -0.36 6.48
N GLN A 81 13.46 -0.13 6.99
CA GLN A 81 14.08 -0.91 8.07
C GLN A 81 13.22 -0.97 9.35
N ASP A 82 12.14 -0.19 9.42
CA ASP A 82 11.34 0.01 10.62
C ASP A 82 10.23 -1.04 10.85
N GLN A 83 9.99 -1.98 9.92
CA GLN A 83 8.91 -2.96 10.07
C GLN A 83 9.33 -4.41 9.75
N VAL A 84 10.32 -4.88 10.50
CA VAL A 84 10.73 -6.29 10.55
C VAL A 84 10.25 -6.91 11.84
N MET A 85 9.52 -8.02 11.77
CA MET A 85 9.23 -8.85 12.93
C MET A 85 10.27 -9.97 13.00
N ILE A 86 10.93 -10.12 14.14
CA ILE A 86 11.89 -11.20 14.39
C ILE A 86 11.17 -12.32 15.15
N ASN A 87 11.34 -13.56 14.69
CA ASN A 87 10.69 -14.76 15.22
C ASN A 87 9.17 -14.62 15.43
N PRO A 88 8.42 -14.10 14.44
CA PRO A 88 6.97 -13.96 14.58
C PRO A 88 6.31 -15.33 14.76
N ARG A 89 5.27 -15.36 15.59
CA ARG A 89 4.41 -16.52 15.80
C ARG A 89 2.95 -16.12 15.66
N PHE A 90 2.23 -16.90 14.88
CA PHE A 90 0.82 -16.71 14.58
C PHE A 90 0.08 -17.95 15.07
N PHE A 91 -0.93 -17.72 15.90
CA PHE A 91 -1.82 -18.76 16.39
C PHE A 91 -3.22 -18.42 15.92
N THR A 92 -3.83 -19.33 15.16
CA THR A 92 -5.21 -19.18 14.70
C THR A 92 -6.01 -20.40 15.10
N VAL A 93 -7.25 -20.17 15.47
CA VAL A 93 -8.26 -21.21 15.66
C VAL A 93 -9.38 -20.90 14.69
N ASP A 94 -9.74 -21.86 13.85
CA ASP A 94 -10.85 -21.70 12.91
C ASP A 94 -12.22 -21.96 13.58
N ASP A 95 -13.30 -21.71 12.85
CA ASP A 95 -14.67 -21.96 13.34
C ASP A 95 -14.96 -23.45 13.59
N LYS A 96 -14.15 -24.36 13.04
CA LYS A 96 -14.27 -25.80 13.22
C LYS A 96 -13.47 -26.29 14.45
N GLY A 97 -12.68 -25.43 15.08
CA GLY A 97 -11.81 -25.73 16.22
C GLY A 97 -10.42 -26.26 15.85
N GLU A 98 -10.04 -26.22 14.57
CA GLU A 98 -8.71 -26.57 14.09
C GLU A 98 -7.71 -25.49 14.48
N ARG A 99 -6.56 -25.92 14.98
CA ARG A 99 -5.51 -25.04 15.47
C ARG A 99 -4.37 -25.02 14.46
N LEU A 100 -4.02 -23.84 13.99
CA LEU A 100 -2.85 -23.60 13.15
C LEU A 100 -1.88 -22.73 13.95
N ASN A 101 -0.67 -23.25 14.14
CA ASN A 101 0.45 -22.51 14.70
C ASN A 101 1.48 -22.32 13.59
N MET A 102 1.77 -21.08 13.23
CA MET A 102 2.74 -20.75 12.20
C MET A 102 3.82 -19.85 12.79
N SER A 103 5.08 -20.18 12.53
CA SER A 103 6.24 -19.42 12.94
C SER A 103 7.16 -19.17 11.76
N ALA A 104 7.93 -18.09 11.83
CA ALA A 104 8.95 -17.77 10.83
C ALA A 104 10.17 -17.20 11.56
N GLU A 105 11.32 -17.16 10.89
CA GLU A 105 12.51 -16.51 11.44
C GLU A 105 12.39 -14.99 11.35
N ASN A 106 11.90 -14.48 10.21
CA ASN A 106 11.71 -13.07 9.97
C ASN A 106 10.41 -12.83 9.19
N ALA A 107 9.73 -11.72 9.45
CA ALA A 107 8.65 -11.22 8.60
C ALA A 107 8.86 -9.76 8.21
N TYR A 108 8.48 -9.44 6.97
CA TYR A 108 8.57 -8.12 6.37
C TYR A 108 7.20 -7.75 5.81
N GLU A 109 6.71 -6.57 6.16
CA GLU A 109 5.55 -6.01 5.47
C GLU A 109 5.98 -5.51 4.08
N LEU A 110 5.33 -6.01 3.04
CA LEU A 110 5.63 -5.61 1.67
C LEU A 110 4.88 -4.31 1.36
N PRO A 111 5.50 -3.36 0.64
CA PRO A 111 4.84 -2.13 0.24
C PRO A 111 3.68 -2.40 -0.73
N GLY A 112 2.65 -1.55 -0.66
CA GLY A 112 1.47 -1.55 -1.51
C GLY A 112 0.18 -1.20 -0.76
N ASP A 113 -0.91 -1.02 -1.51
CA ASP A 113 -2.22 -0.66 -0.94
C ASP A 113 -2.87 -1.81 -0.14
N THR A 114 -2.44 -3.03 -0.39
CA THR A 114 -2.90 -4.23 0.31
C THR A 114 -1.83 -4.73 1.25
N ARG A 115 -2.23 -5.02 2.49
CA ARG A 115 -1.36 -5.65 3.48
C ARG A 115 -0.89 -7.03 3.01
N ARG A 116 0.39 -7.14 2.71
CA ARG A 116 1.09 -8.39 2.38
C ARG A 116 2.29 -8.55 3.28
N ILE A 117 2.49 -9.75 3.80
CA ILE A 117 3.59 -10.04 4.73
C ILE A 117 4.42 -11.18 4.15
N ARG A 118 5.70 -10.90 3.87
CA ARG A 118 6.68 -11.93 3.49
C ARG A 118 7.29 -12.52 4.75
N LEU A 119 7.25 -13.83 4.86
CA LEU A 119 7.79 -14.64 5.95
C LEU A 119 8.95 -15.49 5.40
N ASN A 120 10.05 -15.57 6.14
CA ASN A 120 11.21 -16.40 5.79
C ASN A 120 11.40 -17.55 6.78
N GLN A 121 11.79 -18.72 6.29
CA GLN A 121 11.98 -19.95 7.07
C GLN A 121 10.73 -20.28 7.89
N VAL A 122 9.63 -20.53 7.18
CA VAL A 122 8.31 -20.74 7.76
C VAL A 122 8.16 -22.18 8.20
N LYS A 123 7.63 -22.35 9.41
CA LYS A 123 7.21 -23.63 9.97
C LYS A 123 5.79 -23.51 10.45
N ALA A 124 4.93 -24.43 10.07
CA ALA A 124 3.56 -24.45 10.51
C ALA A 124 3.13 -25.85 10.96
N ASP A 125 2.40 -25.88 12.07
CA ASP A 125 1.81 -27.07 12.65
C ASP A 125 0.29 -26.91 12.64
N ILE A 126 -0.41 -27.92 12.14
CA ILE A 126 -1.87 -27.94 12.06
C ILE A 126 -2.38 -29.14 12.84
N LEU A 127 -3.24 -28.88 13.81
CA LEU A 127 -4.02 -29.90 14.50
C LEU A 127 -5.47 -29.79 14.07
N SER A 128 -5.92 -30.78 13.29
CA SER A 128 -7.32 -30.89 12.87
C SER A 128 -8.19 -31.40 14.03
N LYS A 129 -9.50 -31.18 13.95
CA LYS A 129 -10.47 -31.63 14.97
C LYS A 129 -10.50 -33.16 15.15
N ASP A 130 -10.16 -33.90 14.11
CA ASP A 130 -10.08 -35.37 14.13
C ASP A 130 -8.74 -35.86 14.73
N ASP A 131 -8.07 -35.03 15.53
CA ASP A 131 -6.74 -35.22 16.13
C ASP A 131 -5.58 -35.45 15.14
N ARG A 132 -5.83 -35.28 13.83
CA ARG A 132 -4.78 -35.40 12.81
C ARG A 132 -3.80 -34.25 12.84
N PHE A 133 -2.52 -34.59 12.87
CA PHE A 133 -1.42 -33.64 12.87
C PHE A 133 -0.74 -33.52 11.49
N PHE A 134 -0.53 -32.29 11.05
CA PHE A 134 0.26 -31.97 9.86
C PHE A 134 1.34 -30.94 10.20
N ALA A 135 2.53 -31.15 9.66
CA ALA A 135 3.63 -30.19 9.71
C ALA A 135 3.95 -29.69 8.30
N LEU A 136 4.31 -28.42 8.20
CA LEU A 136 4.66 -27.74 6.96
C LEU A 136 5.93 -26.93 7.18
N ASP A 137 6.88 -27.09 6.28
CA ASP A 137 8.08 -26.26 6.21
C ASP A 137 8.16 -25.59 4.83
N ALA A 138 8.51 -24.31 4.80
CA ALA A 138 8.74 -23.57 3.56
C ALA A 138 9.87 -22.54 3.72
N GLU A 139 10.68 -22.36 2.67
CA GLU A 139 11.75 -21.36 2.68
C GLU A 139 11.20 -19.92 2.73
N HIS A 140 10.15 -19.66 1.95
CA HIS A 140 9.46 -18.38 1.93
C HIS A 140 7.95 -18.58 1.91
N ALA A 141 7.22 -17.69 2.59
CA ALA A 141 5.78 -17.55 2.45
C ALA A 141 5.39 -16.08 2.24
N VAL A 142 4.33 -15.83 1.48
CA VAL A 142 3.71 -14.52 1.37
C VAL A 142 2.26 -14.64 1.79
N TYR A 143 1.91 -14.01 2.90
CA TYR A 143 0.53 -13.87 3.34
C TYR A 143 -0.10 -12.63 2.70
N ALA A 144 -1.21 -12.82 1.99
CA ALA A 144 -2.00 -11.75 1.41
C ALA A 144 -3.34 -11.61 2.15
N GLN A 145 -3.50 -10.54 2.93
CA GLN A 145 -4.68 -10.37 3.78
C GLN A 145 -5.97 -10.19 2.98
N SER A 146 -5.96 -9.46 1.86
CA SER A 146 -7.17 -9.24 1.06
C SER A 146 -7.68 -10.50 0.35
N ALA A 147 -6.76 -11.41 0.01
CA ALA A 147 -7.05 -12.64 -0.69
C ALA A 147 -7.28 -13.83 0.26
N ASP A 148 -7.03 -13.65 1.56
CA ASP A 148 -7.04 -14.73 2.55
C ASP A 148 -6.25 -15.95 2.09
N SER A 149 -5.04 -15.71 1.57
CA SER A 149 -4.18 -16.76 1.01
C SER A 149 -2.73 -16.64 1.48
N ILE A 150 -2.06 -17.79 1.49
CA ILE A 150 -0.62 -17.90 1.76
C ILE A 150 0.03 -18.59 0.57
N ASP A 151 0.93 -17.90 -0.11
CA ASP A 151 1.75 -18.48 -1.17
C ASP A 151 3.10 -18.90 -0.62
N LEU A 152 3.43 -20.18 -0.78
CA LEU A 152 4.66 -20.82 -0.34
C LEU A 152 5.59 -21.02 -1.52
N SER A 153 6.88 -20.78 -1.32
CA SER A 153 7.89 -20.95 -2.37
C SER A 153 9.24 -21.38 -1.81
N GLY A 154 10.09 -21.95 -2.68
CA GLY A 154 11.37 -22.53 -2.32
C GLY A 154 11.20 -23.99 -1.94
N ALA A 155 11.90 -24.47 -0.91
CA ALA A 155 11.71 -25.84 -0.43
C ALA A 155 10.41 -25.98 0.40
N VAL A 156 9.31 -26.42 -0.22
CA VAL A 156 8.02 -26.65 0.46
C VAL A 156 7.84 -28.13 0.77
N ASN A 157 7.78 -28.46 2.05
CA ASN A 157 7.63 -29.82 2.55
C ASN A 157 6.40 -29.92 3.44
N LEU A 158 5.63 -31.00 3.27
CA LEU A 158 4.46 -31.30 4.07
C LEU A 158 4.58 -32.72 4.63
N TYR A 159 4.27 -32.86 5.91
CA TYR A 159 4.35 -34.13 6.64
C TYR A 159 3.04 -34.38 7.37
N SER A 160 2.61 -35.63 7.39
CA SER A 160 1.49 -36.12 8.20
C SER A 160 1.98 -37.19 9.16
N GLU A 161 1.37 -37.30 10.33
CA GLU A 161 1.63 -38.38 11.29
C GLU A 161 1.37 -39.78 10.70
N ASP A 162 0.47 -39.88 9.71
CA ASP A 162 0.14 -41.12 8.98
C ASP A 162 1.27 -41.60 8.04
N GLY A 163 2.42 -40.92 8.03
CA GLY A 163 3.59 -41.28 7.21
C GLY A 163 3.50 -40.79 5.76
N TYR A 164 2.65 -39.80 5.47
CA TYR A 164 2.60 -39.14 4.17
C TYR A 164 3.58 -37.98 4.13
N GLU A 165 4.40 -37.93 3.09
CA GLU A 165 5.30 -36.81 2.81
C GLU A 165 5.00 -36.21 1.43
N LEU A 166 5.03 -34.88 1.31
CA LEU A 166 4.90 -34.16 0.06
C LEU A 166 6.01 -33.12 -0.06
N ASN A 167 6.66 -33.07 -1.21
CA ASN A 167 7.75 -32.15 -1.50
C ASN A 167 7.43 -31.43 -2.83
N THR A 168 7.54 -30.11 -2.85
CA THR A 168 7.28 -29.27 -4.02
C THR A 168 8.07 -27.96 -3.93
N THR A 169 8.14 -27.22 -5.03
CA THR A 169 8.80 -25.91 -5.03
C THR A 169 7.84 -24.75 -4.75
N GLN A 170 6.54 -24.97 -4.94
CA GLN A 170 5.50 -23.95 -4.80
C GLN A 170 4.17 -24.56 -4.38
N ALA A 171 3.49 -23.89 -3.46
CA ALA A 171 2.14 -24.23 -3.04
C ALA A 171 1.38 -22.96 -2.66
N SER A 172 0.06 -22.98 -2.75
CA SER A 172 -0.82 -21.90 -2.31
C SER A 172 -1.87 -22.48 -1.38
N ILE A 173 -2.08 -21.82 -0.24
CA ILE A 173 -3.05 -22.18 0.77
C ILE A 173 -4.16 -21.13 0.75
N ASP A 174 -5.40 -21.57 0.57
CA ASP A 174 -6.59 -20.76 0.76
C ASP A 174 -7.02 -20.87 2.23
N LEU A 175 -6.98 -19.78 2.99
CA LEU A 175 -7.28 -19.79 4.43
C LEU A 175 -8.76 -19.93 4.75
N LYS A 176 -9.66 -19.64 3.79
CA LYS A 176 -11.11 -19.79 3.97
C LYS A 176 -11.53 -21.25 3.88
N THR A 177 -10.98 -21.93 2.89
CA THR A 177 -11.32 -23.33 2.59
C THR A 177 -10.33 -24.33 3.17
N GLN A 178 -9.15 -23.86 3.60
CA GLN A 178 -8.02 -24.67 4.06
C GLN A 178 -7.52 -25.66 3.01
N ASN A 179 -7.79 -25.36 1.73
CA ASN A 179 -7.30 -26.16 0.62
C ASN A 179 -5.88 -25.71 0.25
N ILE A 180 -5.04 -26.69 -0.11
CA ILE A 180 -3.68 -26.44 -0.56
C ILE A 180 -3.58 -26.89 -2.01
N ALA A 181 -2.98 -26.09 -2.88
CA ALA A 181 -2.80 -26.45 -4.27
C ALA A 181 -1.44 -26.01 -4.79
N GLY A 182 -0.88 -26.79 -5.71
CA GLY A 182 0.36 -26.44 -6.40
C GLY A 182 0.32 -26.87 -7.86
N ARG A 183 0.96 -26.08 -8.71
CA ARG A 183 1.12 -26.37 -10.15
C ARG A 183 2.57 -26.73 -10.53
N ALA A 184 3.44 -26.85 -9.53
CA ALA A 184 4.82 -27.26 -9.70
C ALA A 184 4.95 -28.78 -9.57
N GLU A 185 6.05 -29.31 -10.12
CA GLU A 185 6.38 -30.72 -9.95
C GLU A 185 6.43 -31.08 -8.46
N THR A 186 5.70 -32.14 -8.13
CA THR A 186 5.44 -32.53 -6.75
C THR A 186 5.73 -34.00 -6.59
N PHE A 187 6.58 -34.31 -5.62
CA PHE A 187 6.91 -35.66 -5.18
C PHE A 187 6.12 -35.99 -3.92
N VAL A 188 5.41 -37.11 -3.92
CA VAL A 188 4.60 -37.58 -2.80
C VAL A 188 5.04 -38.97 -2.41
N ARG A 189 5.24 -39.20 -1.12
CA ARG A 189 5.61 -40.49 -0.55
C ARG A 189 4.53 -40.93 0.45
N PRO A 190 3.50 -41.65 -0.01
CA PRO A 190 2.62 -42.36 0.90
C PRO A 190 3.30 -43.62 1.46
N PRO A 191 2.84 -44.19 2.60
CA PRO A 191 3.39 -45.43 3.14
C PRO A 191 3.38 -46.61 2.13
N ALA A 192 2.38 -46.63 1.25
CA ALA A 192 2.20 -47.67 0.24
C ALA A 192 3.10 -47.51 -1.01
N GLY A 193 3.91 -46.46 -1.13
CA GLY A 193 4.63 -46.22 -2.39
C GLY A 193 5.26 -44.84 -2.55
N THR A 194 5.41 -44.43 -3.81
CA THR A 194 5.87 -43.10 -4.21
C THR A 194 5.09 -42.62 -5.43
N ALA A 195 4.95 -41.31 -5.59
CA ALA A 195 4.33 -40.71 -6.76
C ALA A 195 5.03 -39.40 -7.13
N THR A 196 5.06 -39.10 -8.42
CA THR A 196 5.51 -37.82 -8.97
C THR A 196 4.42 -37.28 -9.87
N SER A 197 4.12 -35.99 -9.75
CA SER A 197 3.04 -35.33 -10.50
C SER A 197 3.44 -33.91 -10.88
N GLN A 198 2.80 -33.34 -11.90
CA GLN A 198 3.03 -31.95 -12.31
C GLN A 198 2.33 -30.92 -11.41
N GLY A 199 1.46 -31.37 -10.52
CA GLY A 199 0.77 -30.52 -9.58
C GLY A 199 -0.09 -31.34 -8.65
N PHE A 200 -0.62 -30.71 -7.62
CA PHE A 200 -1.38 -31.39 -6.58
C PHE A 200 -2.45 -30.47 -5.99
N GLN A 201 -3.42 -31.10 -5.34
CA GLN A 201 -4.45 -30.44 -4.56
C GLN A 201 -4.73 -31.26 -3.30
N ILE A 202 -4.71 -30.63 -2.15
CA ILE A 202 -5.10 -31.18 -0.86
C ILE A 202 -6.41 -30.54 -0.48
N LEU A 203 -7.44 -31.36 -0.30
CA LEU A 203 -8.81 -30.96 -0.08
C LEU A 203 -9.34 -31.53 1.23
N ASN A 204 -10.42 -30.94 1.72
CA ASN A 204 -11.13 -31.40 2.93
C ASN A 204 -10.20 -31.50 4.13
N ASN A 205 -9.40 -30.45 4.37
CA ASN A 205 -8.50 -30.34 5.51
C ASN A 205 -7.49 -31.51 5.55
N GLY A 206 -6.93 -31.89 4.40
CA GLY A 206 -5.96 -32.99 4.31
C GLY A 206 -6.57 -34.39 4.20
N LYS A 207 -7.88 -34.56 4.03
CA LYS A 207 -8.51 -35.88 3.86
C LYS A 207 -8.36 -36.45 2.45
N LEU A 208 -8.18 -35.60 1.45
CA LEU A 208 -8.07 -36.01 0.06
C LEU A 208 -6.87 -35.32 -0.59
N ILE A 209 -5.89 -36.11 -1.03
CA ILE A 209 -4.77 -35.65 -1.86
C ILE A 209 -5.06 -36.08 -3.30
N ARG A 210 -5.17 -35.10 -4.19
CA ARG A 210 -5.38 -35.28 -5.63
C ARG A 210 -4.13 -34.84 -6.38
N LEU A 211 -3.53 -35.76 -7.14
CA LEU A 211 -2.46 -35.44 -8.08
C LEU A 211 -3.06 -34.97 -9.41
N THR A 212 -2.42 -33.99 -10.03
CA THR A 212 -2.92 -33.33 -11.25
C THR A 212 -1.83 -33.29 -12.33
N GLY A 213 -2.26 -33.25 -13.60
CA GLY A 213 -1.36 -33.33 -14.75
C GLY A 213 -0.73 -34.71 -14.93
N LYS A 214 0.40 -34.76 -15.64
CA LYS A 214 1.13 -36.01 -15.86
C LYS A 214 1.60 -36.56 -14.52
N THR A 215 1.21 -37.80 -14.22
CA THR A 215 1.46 -38.45 -12.94
C THR A 215 2.04 -39.84 -13.15
N ARG A 216 3.06 -40.17 -12.36
CA ARG A 216 3.63 -41.52 -12.25
C ARG A 216 3.54 -41.94 -10.79
N ALA A 217 2.93 -43.08 -10.53
CA ALA A 217 2.87 -43.68 -9.20
C ALA A 217 3.48 -45.08 -9.22
N VAL A 218 4.21 -45.42 -8.16
CA VAL A 218 4.81 -46.73 -7.93
C VAL A 218 4.36 -47.19 -6.56
N PHE A 219 3.60 -48.29 -6.52
CA PHE A 219 3.12 -48.89 -5.27
C PHE A 219 3.98 -50.10 -4.91
N TYR A 220 4.27 -50.24 -3.63
CA TYR A 220 4.89 -51.45 -3.11
C TYR A 220 3.81 -52.51 -2.92
N PRO A 221 4.06 -53.76 -3.34
CA PRO A 221 3.14 -54.85 -3.04
C PRO A 221 3.08 -55.06 -1.53
N ASP A 222 1.88 -55.23 -0.99
CA ASP A 222 1.72 -55.68 0.39
C ASP A 222 2.50 -57.00 0.54
N ARG A 223 3.50 -56.98 1.41
CA ARG A 223 4.18 -58.21 1.80
C ARG A 223 3.13 -59.02 2.53
N LYS A 224 2.58 -60.03 1.86
CA LYS A 224 1.84 -61.10 2.53
C LYS A 224 2.87 -61.81 3.40
N ASP A 225 2.96 -61.41 4.66
CA ASP A 225 3.69 -62.16 5.66
C ASP A 225 3.10 -63.57 5.66
N GLY A 226 3.97 -64.52 5.34
CA GLY A 226 3.63 -65.93 5.24
C GLY A 226 3.05 -66.41 6.55
N GLN A 227 2.01 -67.24 6.42
CA GLN A 227 1.46 -68.08 7.49
C GLN A 227 2.54 -68.91 8.18
#